data_AF-A0A9Q1GKA2-F1
#
_entry.id   AF-A0A9Q1GKA2-F1
#
_cell.length_a   1.000
_cell.length_b   1.000
_cell.length_c   1.000
_cell.angle_alpha   90.00
_cell.angle_beta   90.00
_cell.angle_gamma   90.00
#
_symmetry.space_group_name_H-M   'P 1'
#
loop_
_entity.id
_entity.type
_entity.pdbx_description
1 polymer ?
#
loop_
_entity_poly.entity_id
_entity_poly.type
_entity_poly.pdbx_seq_one_letter_code
_entity_poly.pdbx_strand_id
1 'polypeptide(L)'
;MVQVVSRDVMRDIKMCKLHDLMRDKWLQIAKDENFLLTNDSIRRLAIYVGASVKELESLANSTKLPHSKSLLLFRSGLPYSSLPRSIASLIYLRYLSSKDTRIAKLPSNIGNLRQLYLPIGYMIEDGKALHLDELTNLEIIEGLGLNTVAVKVLQELNSSLQRLKAICFGKMENLDPLLKSSSIKSMSLKLDGLILLSLPKMLSDCHSLHRLIVSCGNFGDIGTINSRMRPLWGCQFSEDAISVLGKITRLKKLLLIGCRNKLRLHISSNGFPELTHLVIRSNHGLEECTIERERLPKLLKLEIEGCPRITKIPDALPLKVSIICDTCVPVIEKYGSWPHYIRKHAC
;
A
#
# COMPACT_ATOMS: atom_id res chain seq x y z
N MET A 1 15.82 -11.44 19.39
CA MET A 1 14.34 -11.42 19.35
C MET A 1 13.87 -10.22 18.54
N VAL A 2 13.11 -10.44 17.46
CA VAL A 2 12.48 -9.38 16.65
C VAL A 2 11.04 -9.23 17.13
N GLN A 3 10.65 -8.01 17.48
CA GLN A 3 9.28 -7.66 17.89
C GLN A 3 8.59 -6.84 16.81
N VAL A 4 7.30 -7.08 16.58
CA VAL A 4 6.47 -6.22 15.74
C VAL A 4 6.13 -4.95 16.52
N VAL A 5 6.46 -3.79 15.97
CA VAL A 5 6.21 -2.47 16.57
C VAL A 5 4.89 -1.91 16.08
N SER A 6 4.68 -1.92 14.77
CA SER A 6 3.47 -1.39 14.16
C SER A 6 3.10 -2.20 12.94
N ARG A 7 1.81 -2.17 12.64
CA ARG A 7 1.23 -2.79 11.45
C ARG A 7 0.60 -1.71 10.58
N ASP A 8 0.52 -1.97 9.27
CA ASP A 8 -0.12 -1.03 8.35
C ASP A 8 -1.66 -1.09 8.47
N VAL A 9 -2.35 -0.29 7.66
CA VAL A 9 -3.83 -0.26 7.65
C VAL A 9 -4.45 -1.63 7.32
N MET A 10 -3.70 -2.55 6.73
CA MET A 10 -4.12 -3.93 6.46
C MET A 10 -3.62 -4.95 7.48
N ARG A 11 -3.09 -4.45 8.60
CA ARG A 11 -2.46 -5.20 9.68
C ARG A 11 -1.28 -6.06 9.26
N ASP A 12 -0.65 -5.76 8.12
CA ASP A 12 0.65 -6.34 7.78
C ASP A 12 1.75 -5.67 8.58
N ILE A 13 2.82 -6.40 8.87
CA ILE A 13 3.96 -5.86 9.63
C ILE A 13 4.53 -4.66 8.86
N LYS A 14 4.44 -3.47 9.44
CA LYS A 14 4.98 -2.23 8.87
C LYS A 14 6.34 -1.91 9.48
N MET A 15 6.45 -2.06 10.79
CA MET A 15 7.68 -1.82 11.53
C MET A 15 7.93 -2.96 12.50
N CYS A 16 9.18 -3.40 12.55
CA CYS A 16 9.69 -4.28 13.59
C CYS A 16 10.83 -3.58 14.33
N LYS A 17 11.06 -3.99 15.57
CA LYS A 17 12.23 -3.61 16.36
C LYS A 17 13.01 -4.87 16.69
N LEU A 18 14.32 -4.72 16.68
CA LEU A 18 15.22 -5.71 17.22
C LEU A 18 15.54 -5.31 18.66
N HIS A 19 15.63 -6.30 19.54
CA HIS A 19 16.10 -6.08 20.91
C HIS A 19 17.51 -5.49 20.92
N ASP A 20 17.80 -4.55 21.83
CA ASP A 20 19.06 -3.76 21.82
C ASP A 20 20.32 -4.64 21.88
N LEU A 21 20.38 -5.62 22.80
CA LEU A 21 21.49 -6.60 22.83
C LEU A 21 21.75 -7.33 21.50
N MET A 22 20.69 -7.64 20.76
CA MET A 22 20.84 -8.25 19.44
C MET A 22 21.32 -7.22 18.44
N ARG A 23 20.78 -6.00 18.50
CA ARG A 23 21.20 -4.90 17.62
C ARG A 23 22.70 -4.65 17.74
N ASP A 24 23.23 -4.58 18.96
CA ASP A 24 24.65 -4.34 19.20
C ASP A 24 25.51 -5.48 18.63
N LYS A 25 25.08 -6.73 18.86
CA LYS A 25 25.72 -7.91 18.27
C LYS A 25 25.71 -7.87 16.74
N TRP A 26 24.59 -7.51 16.12
CA TRP A 26 24.46 -7.41 14.67
C TRP A 26 25.26 -6.24 14.09
N LEU A 27 25.40 -5.13 14.82
CA LEU A 27 26.25 -4.01 14.42
C LEU A 27 27.74 -4.40 14.45
N GLN A 28 28.15 -5.19 15.45
CA GLN A 28 29.51 -5.72 15.52
C GLN A 28 29.78 -6.67 14.33
N ILE A 29 28.91 -7.66 14.10
CA ILE A 29 29.00 -8.56 12.94
C ILE A 29 29.01 -7.76 11.63
N ALA A 30 28.18 -6.72 11.52
CA ALA A 30 28.14 -5.91 10.30
C ALA A 30 29.41 -5.09 10.07
N LYS A 31 30.15 -4.72 11.12
CA LYS A 31 31.48 -4.10 10.99
C LYS A 31 32.51 -5.16 10.58
N ASP A 32 32.52 -6.30 11.26
CA ASP A 32 33.46 -7.40 10.99
C ASP A 32 33.32 -7.94 9.54
N GLU A 33 32.09 -7.97 9.02
CA GLU A 33 31.75 -8.44 7.67
C GLU A 33 31.74 -7.31 6.60
N ASN A 34 32.15 -6.09 6.94
CA ASN A 34 32.07 -4.90 6.06
C ASN A 34 30.67 -4.70 5.43
N PHE A 35 29.62 -5.03 6.18
CA PHE A 35 28.23 -4.99 5.75
C PHE A 35 27.58 -3.61 5.98
N LEU A 36 28.04 -2.85 6.98
CA LEU A 36 27.60 -1.49 7.30
C LEU A 36 28.82 -0.61 7.60
N LEU A 37 28.82 0.62 7.09
CA LEU A 37 29.88 1.65 7.17
C LEU A 37 30.99 1.40 8.22
N THR A 38 32.16 0.92 7.77
CA THR A 38 33.46 1.64 7.75
C THR A 38 34.47 0.92 6.85
N ASN A 39 34.96 1.62 5.81
CA ASN A 39 36.07 1.32 4.87
C ASN A 39 36.08 -0.02 4.10
N ASP A 40 36.16 0.14 2.78
CA ASP A 40 36.28 -0.84 1.67
C ASP A 40 35.01 -1.57 1.18
N SER A 41 34.96 -1.72 -0.15
CA SER A 41 34.02 -2.49 -1.00
C SER A 41 32.63 -2.79 -0.42
N ILE A 42 31.79 -1.77 -0.27
CA ILE A 42 30.45 -1.92 0.33
C ILE A 42 29.48 -2.56 -0.68
N ARG A 43 28.88 -3.70 -0.31
CA ARG A 43 27.84 -4.38 -1.13
C ARG A 43 26.46 -3.72 -1.01
N ARG A 44 26.13 -3.14 0.15
CA ARG A 44 24.86 -2.47 0.44
C ARG A 44 25.08 -1.23 1.31
N LEU A 45 24.61 -0.09 0.83
CA LEU A 45 24.70 1.17 1.56
C LEU A 45 23.35 1.49 2.21
N ALA A 46 23.34 1.57 3.54
CA ALA A 46 22.23 2.11 4.30
C ALA A 46 22.62 3.47 4.86
N ILE A 47 21.89 4.51 4.46
CA ILE A 47 22.12 5.88 4.91
C ILE A 47 20.96 6.25 5.83
N TYR A 48 21.29 6.42 7.12
CA TYR A 48 20.37 6.93 8.13
C TYR A 48 20.56 8.43 8.21
N VAL A 49 19.62 9.18 7.61
CA VAL A 49 19.89 10.57 7.20
C VAL A 49 19.27 11.55 8.20
N GLY A 50 20.03 11.94 9.22
CA GLY A 50 19.99 13.35 9.66
C GLY A 50 20.68 14.30 8.67
N ALA A 51 21.31 13.70 7.65
CA ALA A 51 22.21 14.27 6.66
C ALA A 51 21.50 15.14 5.60
N SER A 52 22.13 16.24 5.20
CA SER A 52 21.60 17.10 4.13
C SER A 52 21.75 16.45 2.74
N VAL A 53 21.08 16.98 1.70
CA VAL A 53 21.29 16.54 0.29
C VAL A 53 22.79 16.57 -0.09
N LYS A 54 23.55 17.51 0.49
CA LYS A 54 24.98 17.69 0.24
C LYS A 54 25.83 16.52 0.72
N GLU A 55 25.45 15.86 1.82
CA GLU A 55 26.15 14.69 2.32
C GLU A 55 25.88 13.47 1.43
N LEU A 56 24.65 13.31 0.92
CA LEU A 56 24.34 12.31 -0.10
C LEU A 56 25.15 12.55 -1.38
N GLU A 57 25.27 13.81 -1.81
CA GLU A 57 26.09 14.20 -2.96
C GLU A 57 27.56 13.86 -2.78
N SER A 58 28.15 14.27 -1.65
CA SER A 58 29.55 14.00 -1.31
C SER A 58 29.83 12.50 -1.26
N LEU A 59 28.92 11.73 -0.66
CA LEU A 59 29.07 10.29 -0.54
C LEU A 59 28.96 9.59 -1.90
N ALA A 60 27.97 9.95 -2.72
CA ALA A 60 27.81 9.40 -4.07
C ALA A 60 28.96 9.77 -5.02
N ASN A 61 29.60 10.93 -4.80
CA ASN A 61 30.81 11.34 -5.54
C ASN A 61 32.09 10.70 -4.98
N SER A 62 32.05 10.07 -3.81
CA SER A 62 33.23 9.46 -3.23
C SER A 62 33.61 8.17 -3.98
N THR A 63 34.91 7.93 -4.14
CA THR A 63 35.49 6.72 -4.75
C THR A 63 35.21 5.44 -3.97
N LYS A 64 34.50 5.52 -2.84
CA LYS A 64 34.24 4.40 -1.92
C LYS A 64 33.00 3.57 -2.26
N LEU A 65 32.18 3.99 -3.24
CA LEU A 65 30.91 3.34 -3.58
C LEU A 65 30.77 2.74 -5.00
N PRO A 66 31.83 2.46 -5.78
CA PRO A 66 31.68 2.11 -7.18
C PRO A 66 30.91 0.81 -7.42
N HIS A 67 30.78 -0.10 -6.44
CA HIS A 67 30.12 -1.40 -6.59
C HIS A 67 28.86 -1.59 -5.74
N SER A 68 28.32 -0.52 -5.17
CA SER A 68 27.11 -0.63 -4.34
C SER A 68 25.91 -1.07 -5.17
N LYS A 69 25.31 -2.20 -4.77
CA LYS A 69 24.11 -2.75 -5.44
C LYS A 69 22.81 -2.30 -4.78
N SER A 70 22.88 -1.74 -3.57
CA SER A 70 21.69 -1.36 -2.81
C SER A 70 21.90 -0.03 -2.09
N LEU A 71 20.93 0.87 -2.22
CA LEU A 71 20.86 2.15 -1.54
C LEU A 71 19.56 2.22 -0.73
N LEU A 72 19.68 2.26 0.59
CA LEU A 72 18.57 2.40 1.52
C LEU A 72 18.64 3.77 2.15
N LEU A 73 17.59 4.57 1.97
CA LEU A 73 17.46 5.91 2.54
C LEU A 73 16.40 5.90 3.63
N PHE A 74 16.80 6.24 4.85
CA PHE A 74 15.92 6.24 6.01
C PHE A 74 15.77 7.65 6.59
N ARG A 75 14.52 8.01 6.95
CA ARG A 75 14.13 9.25 7.63
C ARG A 75 14.83 10.50 7.11
N SER A 76 14.51 10.93 5.89
CA SER A 76 15.03 12.22 5.43
C SER A 76 14.34 13.37 6.17
N GLY A 77 15.06 14.15 6.97
CA GLY A 77 14.65 15.51 7.35
C GLY A 77 14.61 16.47 6.14
N LEU A 78 14.95 15.97 4.95
CA LEU A 78 14.96 16.71 3.71
C LEU A 78 13.55 17.25 3.40
N PRO A 79 13.43 18.52 2.96
CA PRO A 79 12.21 19.00 2.31
C PRO A 79 11.94 18.16 1.06
N TYR A 80 10.80 18.37 0.38
CA TYR A 80 10.54 17.74 -0.92
C TYR A 80 11.74 17.95 -1.85
N SER A 81 12.56 16.91 -2.02
CA SER A 81 13.86 17.02 -2.68
C SER A 81 14.00 15.96 -3.75
N SER A 82 14.77 16.29 -4.78
CA SER A 82 15.26 15.32 -5.74
C SER A 82 16.42 14.54 -5.15
N LEU A 83 16.54 13.27 -5.52
CA LEU A 83 17.84 12.60 -5.42
C LEU A 83 18.86 13.38 -6.24
N PRO A 84 20.08 13.59 -5.72
CA PRO A 84 21.11 14.25 -6.47
C PRO A 84 21.53 13.45 -7.70
N ARG A 85 21.93 14.15 -8.77
CA ARG A 85 22.37 13.53 -10.03
C ARG A 85 23.59 12.63 -9.83
N SER A 86 24.41 12.87 -8.82
CA SER A 86 25.55 12.03 -8.47
C SER A 86 25.17 10.59 -8.16
N ILE A 87 23.94 10.30 -7.73
CA ILE A 87 23.49 8.91 -7.51
C ILE A 87 23.45 8.11 -8.81
N ALA A 88 23.30 8.77 -9.97
CA ALA A 88 23.38 8.11 -11.28
C ALA A 88 24.80 7.55 -11.57
N SER A 89 25.84 7.96 -10.84
CA SER A 89 27.19 7.38 -10.96
C SER A 89 27.25 5.94 -10.43
N LEU A 90 26.27 5.51 -9.62
CA LEU A 90 26.19 4.18 -9.05
C LEU A 90 25.66 3.16 -10.07
N ILE A 91 26.46 2.88 -11.10
CA ILE A 91 26.04 2.07 -12.27
C ILE A 91 25.61 0.63 -11.94
N TYR A 92 26.04 0.08 -10.80
CA TYR A 92 25.68 -1.27 -10.34
C TYR A 92 24.45 -1.27 -9.42
N LEU A 93 23.85 -0.12 -9.14
CA LEU A 93 22.71 -0.01 -8.25
C LEU A 93 21.52 -0.81 -8.82
N ARG A 94 21.06 -1.80 -8.06
CA ARG A 94 19.90 -2.65 -8.41
C ARG A 94 18.72 -2.44 -7.48
N TYR A 95 18.96 -1.92 -6.28
CA TYR A 95 17.95 -1.73 -5.25
C TYR A 95 18.02 -0.29 -4.74
N LEU A 96 16.88 0.42 -4.78
CA LEU A 96 16.74 1.75 -4.22
C LEU A 96 15.47 1.79 -3.35
N SER A 97 15.61 2.16 -2.09
CA SER A 97 14.45 2.45 -1.22
C SER A 97 14.55 3.85 -0.64
N SER A 98 13.49 4.61 -0.87
CA SER A 98 13.23 5.94 -0.31
C SER A 98 11.89 5.98 0.45
N LYS A 99 11.32 4.82 0.80
CA LYS A 99 9.98 4.65 1.39
C LYS A 99 9.72 5.51 2.64
N ASP A 100 10.75 5.76 3.45
CA ASP A 100 10.68 6.53 4.69
C ASP A 100 11.27 7.96 4.53
N THR A 101 11.23 8.50 3.31
CA THR A 101 11.76 9.83 2.95
C THR A 101 10.70 10.69 2.26
N ARG A 102 11.02 11.97 2.02
CA ARG A 102 10.21 12.88 1.17
C ARG A 102 10.79 13.04 -0.23
N ILE A 103 11.62 12.08 -0.65
CA ILE A 103 12.34 12.17 -1.92
C ILE A 103 11.43 11.76 -3.06
N ALA A 104 11.22 12.72 -3.95
CA ALA A 104 10.08 12.77 -4.86
C ALA A 104 10.49 12.67 -6.34
N LYS A 105 11.77 12.85 -6.64
CA LYS A 105 12.32 12.80 -8.01
C LYS A 105 13.55 11.92 -8.05
N LEU A 106 13.56 11.00 -9.00
CA LEU A 106 14.73 10.23 -9.36
C LEU A 106 15.61 11.04 -10.32
N PRO A 107 16.94 10.87 -10.28
CA PRO A 107 17.80 11.45 -11.29
C PRO A 107 17.64 10.68 -12.61
N SER A 108 17.96 11.32 -13.73
CA SER A 108 18.12 10.60 -14.99
C SER A 108 19.32 9.63 -14.90
N ASN A 109 19.32 8.61 -15.73
CA ASN A 109 20.37 7.60 -15.91
C ASN A 109 20.49 6.56 -14.77
N ILE A 110 19.45 6.37 -13.95
CA ILE A 110 19.41 5.32 -12.91
C ILE A 110 18.83 3.98 -13.43
N GLY A 111 18.78 3.82 -14.76
CA GLY A 111 18.10 2.75 -15.53
C GLY A 111 18.40 1.28 -15.19
N ASN A 112 19.42 1.01 -14.38
CA ASN A 112 19.81 -0.36 -14.01
C ASN A 112 19.08 -0.94 -12.79
N LEU A 113 18.14 -0.21 -12.20
CA LEU A 113 17.37 -0.67 -11.04
C LEU A 113 16.50 -1.89 -11.37
N ARG A 114 16.50 -2.86 -10.45
CA ARG A 114 15.57 -3.99 -10.43
C ARG A 114 14.47 -3.81 -9.39
N GLN A 115 14.76 -3.09 -8.30
CA GLN A 115 13.80 -2.86 -7.22
C GLN A 115 13.80 -1.39 -6.81
N LEU A 116 12.60 -0.80 -6.78
CA LEU A 116 12.39 0.60 -6.44
C LEU A 116 11.25 0.72 -5.42
N TYR A 117 11.54 1.30 -4.25
CA TYR A 117 10.56 1.56 -3.21
C TYR A 117 10.45 3.07 -2.98
N LEU A 118 9.35 3.65 -3.44
CA LEU A 118 9.05 5.08 -3.34
C LEU A 118 8.28 5.41 -2.04
N PRO A 119 8.28 6.67 -1.60
CA PRO A 119 7.48 7.12 -0.47
C PRO A 119 5.97 6.89 -0.71
N ILE A 120 5.27 6.41 0.32
CA ILE A 120 3.80 6.20 0.26
C ILE A 120 3.09 7.55 0.45
N GLY A 121 2.12 7.88 -0.42
CA GLY A 121 1.27 9.07 -0.26
C GLY A 121 1.77 10.32 -0.98
N TYR A 122 2.67 10.14 -1.95
CA TYR A 122 3.18 11.22 -2.79
C TYR A 122 2.07 11.77 -3.70
N MET A 123 1.59 12.97 -3.39
CA MET A 123 1.02 13.88 -4.39
C MET A 123 2.20 14.60 -5.01
N ILE A 124 2.48 14.34 -6.28
CA ILE A 124 3.41 15.19 -7.04
C ILE A 124 2.75 16.55 -7.10
N GLU A 125 3.45 17.60 -6.65
CA GLU A 125 3.09 18.97 -7.01
C GLU A 125 2.94 19.04 -8.53
N ASP A 126 1.72 19.34 -8.97
CA ASP A 126 1.26 19.42 -10.35
C ASP A 126 2.38 19.49 -11.41
N GLY A 127 2.49 18.42 -12.21
CA GLY A 127 3.13 18.49 -13.53
C GLY A 127 4.58 18.02 -13.67
N LYS A 128 5.25 17.49 -12.62
CA LYS A 128 6.60 16.89 -12.78
C LYS A 128 6.56 15.37 -12.77
N ALA A 129 6.46 14.77 -13.96
CA ALA A 129 6.44 13.32 -14.14
C ALA A 129 7.67 12.65 -13.49
N LEU A 130 7.47 11.47 -12.88
CA LEU A 130 8.58 10.59 -12.52
C LEU A 130 9.22 10.05 -13.81
N HIS A 131 10.51 10.30 -14.00
CA HIS A 131 11.31 9.67 -15.06
C HIS A 131 11.52 8.20 -14.71
N LEU A 132 10.68 7.32 -15.26
CA LEU A 132 10.77 5.86 -15.14
C LEU A 132 11.02 5.17 -16.48
N ASP A 133 11.05 5.95 -17.57
CA ASP A 133 11.25 5.54 -18.97
C ASP A 133 12.56 4.76 -19.17
N GLU A 134 13.59 5.08 -18.40
CA GLU A 134 14.89 4.40 -18.49
C GLU A 134 14.96 3.11 -17.64
N LEU A 135 13.97 2.85 -16.77
CA LEU A 135 13.98 1.72 -15.82
C LEU A 135 13.50 0.41 -16.46
N THR A 136 14.08 0.04 -17.60
CA THR A 136 13.63 -1.11 -18.41
C THR A 136 13.77 -2.46 -17.69
N ASN A 137 14.69 -2.59 -16.73
CA ASN A 137 14.95 -3.81 -15.97
C ASN A 137 14.19 -3.90 -14.63
N LEU A 138 13.20 -3.04 -14.40
CA LEU A 138 12.54 -2.94 -13.11
C LEU A 138 11.61 -4.13 -12.88
N GLU A 139 11.91 -4.95 -11.88
CA GLU A 139 11.14 -6.14 -11.51
C GLU A 139 10.11 -5.83 -10.39
N ILE A 140 10.45 -4.90 -9.48
CA ILE A 140 9.62 -4.55 -8.33
C ILE A 140 9.52 -3.04 -8.20
N ILE A 141 8.28 -2.54 -8.11
CA ILE A 141 8.03 -1.14 -7.72
C ILE A 141 6.96 -1.06 -6.63
N GLU A 142 7.26 -0.34 -5.55
CA GLU A 142 6.29 -0.02 -4.50
C GLU A 142 6.16 1.49 -4.30
N GLY A 143 4.94 1.96 -4.03
CA GLY A 143 4.66 3.38 -3.77
C GLY A 143 4.43 4.23 -5.02
N LEU A 144 4.19 3.59 -6.18
CA LEU A 144 3.97 4.30 -7.44
C LEU A 144 2.62 5.05 -7.43
N GLY A 145 2.63 6.37 -7.63
CA GLY A 145 1.43 7.14 -7.90
C GLY A 145 1.08 7.10 -9.38
N LEU A 146 -0.03 6.47 -9.78
CA LEU A 146 -0.36 6.29 -11.20
C LEU A 146 -0.72 7.58 -11.92
N ASN A 147 -1.30 8.56 -11.21
CA ASN A 147 -1.63 9.88 -11.78
C ASN A 147 -0.40 10.73 -12.13
N THR A 148 0.77 10.24 -11.78
CA THR A 148 2.01 10.99 -11.76
C THR A 148 2.99 10.56 -12.84
N VAL A 149 2.56 9.56 -13.62
CA VAL A 149 3.34 8.90 -14.66
C VAL A 149 2.49 8.85 -15.92
N ALA A 150 3.11 9.15 -17.06
CA ALA A 150 2.45 9.06 -18.35
C ALA A 150 2.14 7.60 -18.71
N VAL A 151 1.01 7.35 -19.37
CA VAL A 151 0.56 6.01 -19.81
C VAL A 151 1.64 5.28 -20.60
N LYS A 152 2.36 5.98 -21.47
CA LYS A 152 3.46 5.40 -22.29
C LYS A 152 4.54 4.76 -21.42
N VAL A 153 4.96 5.43 -20.35
CA VAL A 153 5.97 4.91 -19.42
C VAL A 153 5.45 3.68 -18.68
N LEU A 154 4.16 3.66 -18.32
CA LEU A 154 3.53 2.48 -17.72
C LEU A 154 3.49 1.28 -18.66
N GLN A 155 3.32 1.50 -19.97
CA GLN A 155 3.38 0.45 -20.99
C GLN A 155 4.78 -0.14 -21.12
N GLU A 156 5.82 0.69 -21.05
CA GLU A 156 7.22 0.23 -21.12
C GLU A 156 7.59 -0.63 -19.90
N LEU A 157 7.21 -0.19 -18.70
CA LEU A 157 7.41 -0.94 -17.45
C LEU A 157 6.63 -2.26 -17.41
N ASN A 158 5.57 -2.38 -18.21
CA ASN A 158 4.70 -3.54 -18.23
C ASN A 158 5.39 -4.84 -18.69
N SER A 159 6.56 -4.74 -19.32
CA SER A 159 7.26 -5.91 -19.86
C SER A 159 8.16 -6.59 -18.83
N SER A 160 8.66 -5.86 -17.83
CA SER A 160 9.64 -6.36 -16.85
C SER A 160 9.10 -6.46 -15.42
N LEU A 161 8.07 -5.69 -15.08
CA LEU A 161 7.51 -5.66 -13.72
C LEU A 161 6.87 -6.99 -13.33
N GLN A 162 7.36 -7.57 -12.23
CA GLN A 162 6.79 -8.77 -11.62
C GLN A 162 5.91 -8.43 -10.40
N ARG A 163 6.23 -7.34 -9.69
CA ARG A 163 5.51 -6.90 -8.49
C ARG A 163 5.25 -5.40 -8.51
N LEU A 164 4.00 -5.03 -8.29
CA LEU A 164 3.53 -3.65 -8.29
C LEU A 164 2.74 -3.33 -7.02
N LYS A 165 3.12 -2.27 -6.32
CA LYS A 165 2.26 -1.61 -5.33
C LYS A 165 2.05 -0.16 -5.73
N ALA A 166 0.84 0.18 -6.16
CA ALA A 166 0.50 1.49 -6.71
C ALA A 166 -0.70 2.14 -6.01
N ILE A 167 -0.78 3.46 -6.16
CA ILE A 167 -1.85 4.32 -5.65
C ILE A 167 -2.44 5.09 -6.84
N CYS A 168 -3.76 5.11 -6.95
CA CYS A 168 -4.50 5.85 -7.96
C CYS A 168 -5.49 6.79 -7.30
N PHE A 169 -5.55 8.03 -7.79
CA PHE A 169 -6.41 9.10 -7.33
C PHE A 169 -7.33 9.55 -8.47
N GLY A 170 -8.65 9.56 -8.25
CA GLY A 170 -9.61 10.16 -9.20
C GLY A 170 -9.80 9.42 -10.54
N LYS A 171 -8.92 9.61 -11.53
CA LYS A 171 -9.06 9.03 -12.88
C LYS A 171 -8.29 7.72 -13.05
N MET A 172 -8.90 6.77 -13.75
CA MET A 172 -8.43 5.39 -13.90
C MET A 172 -7.72 5.09 -15.24
N GLU A 173 -7.63 6.06 -16.16
CA GLU A 173 -7.07 5.86 -17.51
C GLU A 173 -5.66 5.25 -17.50
N ASN A 174 -4.88 5.52 -16.45
CA ASN A 174 -3.51 5.02 -16.31
C ASN A 174 -3.42 3.58 -15.76
N LEU A 175 -4.53 2.96 -15.33
CA LEU A 175 -4.51 1.57 -14.85
C LEU A 175 -4.53 0.55 -15.98
N ASP A 176 -5.20 0.85 -17.08
CA ASP A 176 -5.48 -0.13 -18.14
C ASP A 176 -4.26 -0.91 -18.65
N PRO A 177 -3.10 -0.27 -18.91
CA PRO A 177 -1.91 -1.00 -19.34
C PRO A 177 -1.46 -2.05 -18.31
N LEU A 178 -1.53 -1.70 -17.03
CA LEU A 178 -1.01 -2.52 -15.93
C LEU A 178 -1.95 -3.69 -15.60
N LEU A 179 -3.27 -3.49 -15.77
CA LEU A 179 -4.27 -4.53 -15.51
C LEU A 179 -4.18 -5.69 -16.53
N LYS A 180 -3.78 -5.38 -17.76
CA LYS A 180 -3.60 -6.34 -18.86
C LYS A 180 -2.20 -6.96 -18.91
N SER A 181 -1.36 -6.67 -17.92
CA SER A 181 0.00 -7.21 -17.83
C SER A 181 0.01 -8.72 -17.67
N SER A 182 0.81 -9.41 -18.49
CA SER A 182 1.12 -10.83 -18.29
C SER A 182 2.34 -11.06 -17.39
N SER A 183 3.19 -10.05 -17.20
CA SER A 183 4.44 -10.13 -16.44
C SER A 183 4.22 -9.93 -14.93
N ILE A 184 3.27 -9.06 -14.56
CA ILE A 184 2.95 -8.76 -13.16
C ILE A 184 2.33 -9.99 -12.52
N LYS A 185 3.01 -10.58 -11.55
CA LYS A 185 2.55 -11.74 -10.77
C LYS A 185 1.85 -11.32 -9.48
N SER A 186 2.19 -10.15 -8.93
CA SER A 186 1.59 -9.65 -7.70
C SER A 186 1.34 -8.16 -7.76
N MET A 187 0.08 -7.77 -7.62
CA MET A 187 -0.37 -6.39 -7.63
C MET A 187 -1.10 -6.03 -6.33
N SER A 188 -0.77 -4.85 -5.80
CA SER A 188 -1.43 -4.20 -4.67
C SER A 188 -1.87 -2.81 -5.11
N LEU A 189 -3.18 -2.57 -5.20
CA LEU A 189 -3.71 -1.27 -5.59
C LEU A 189 -4.39 -0.58 -4.41
N LYS A 190 -4.08 0.71 -4.24
CA LYS A 190 -4.85 1.64 -3.43
C LYS A 190 -5.57 2.61 -4.34
N LEU A 191 -6.87 2.70 -4.18
CA LEU A 191 -7.74 3.50 -5.01
C LEU A 191 -8.41 4.54 -4.11
N ASP A 192 -8.03 5.80 -4.27
CA ASP A 192 -8.51 6.91 -3.45
C ASP A 192 -9.40 7.84 -4.29
N GLY A 193 -10.57 8.20 -3.77
CA GLY A 193 -11.43 9.22 -4.38
C GLY A 193 -12.05 8.82 -5.72
N LEU A 194 -12.29 7.51 -5.94
CA LEU A 194 -12.88 7.03 -7.18
C LEU A 194 -14.41 6.97 -7.13
N ILE A 195 -15.04 7.11 -8.30
CA ILE A 195 -16.41 6.69 -8.53
C ILE A 195 -16.38 5.19 -8.86
N LEU A 196 -16.92 4.36 -7.96
CA LEU A 196 -16.83 2.89 -8.01
C LEU A 196 -17.57 2.22 -9.17
N LEU A 197 -18.37 2.98 -9.94
CA LEU A 197 -19.23 2.44 -11.00
C LEU A 197 -18.45 1.86 -12.20
N SER A 198 -17.20 2.30 -12.43
CA SER A 198 -16.37 1.83 -13.56
C SER A 198 -15.34 0.74 -13.20
N LEU A 199 -14.97 0.63 -11.92
CA LEU A 199 -14.02 -0.36 -11.39
C LEU A 199 -14.35 -1.83 -11.73
N PRO A 200 -15.61 -2.28 -11.56
CA PRO A 200 -16.13 -3.58 -11.96
C PRO A 200 -15.64 -4.15 -13.30
N LYS A 201 -15.74 -3.34 -14.37
CA LYS A 201 -15.44 -3.78 -15.74
C LYS A 201 -13.95 -3.82 -16.04
N MET A 202 -13.15 -3.00 -15.35
CA MET A 202 -11.72 -2.88 -15.62
C MET A 202 -10.91 -3.94 -14.87
N LEU A 203 -11.32 -4.26 -13.63
CA LEU A 203 -10.59 -5.20 -12.78
C LEU A 203 -10.99 -6.67 -13.00
N SER A 204 -12.06 -6.94 -13.76
CA SER A 204 -12.51 -8.32 -14.02
C SER A 204 -11.43 -9.18 -14.67
N ASP A 205 -10.60 -8.57 -15.51
CA ASP A 205 -9.58 -9.27 -16.29
C ASP A 205 -8.21 -9.30 -15.56
N CYS A 206 -8.15 -8.71 -14.35
CA CYS A 206 -6.91 -8.60 -13.59
C CYS A 206 -6.66 -9.85 -12.72
N HIS A 207 -5.86 -10.78 -13.25
CA HIS A 207 -5.50 -12.03 -12.58
C HIS A 207 -4.35 -11.89 -11.57
N SER A 208 -3.80 -10.70 -11.43
CA SER A 208 -2.59 -10.46 -10.63
C SER A 208 -2.88 -9.64 -9.37
N LEU A 209 -4.11 -9.19 -9.18
CA LEU A 209 -4.51 -8.39 -8.03
C LEU A 209 -4.72 -9.26 -6.79
N HIS A 210 -3.81 -9.12 -5.82
CA HIS A 210 -3.85 -9.86 -4.56
C HIS A 210 -4.31 -8.99 -3.39
N ARG A 211 -4.15 -7.67 -3.50
CA ARG A 211 -4.57 -6.71 -2.48
C ARG A 211 -5.23 -5.51 -3.12
N LEU A 212 -6.40 -5.15 -2.59
CA LEU A 212 -7.15 -3.99 -3.01
C LEU A 212 -7.52 -3.15 -1.79
N ILE A 213 -7.19 -1.87 -1.85
CA ILE A 213 -7.63 -0.86 -0.88
C ILE A 213 -8.49 0.13 -1.64
N VAL A 214 -9.74 0.28 -1.22
CA VAL A 214 -10.67 1.26 -1.77
C VAL A 214 -10.95 2.28 -0.67
N SER A 215 -10.52 3.52 -0.89
CA SER A 215 -10.79 4.64 -0.02
C SER A 215 -11.71 5.63 -0.72
N CYS A 216 -12.78 5.95 -0.04
CA CYS A 216 -13.75 6.94 -0.47
C CYS A 216 -13.41 8.25 0.19
N GLY A 217 -13.22 9.28 -0.63
CA GLY A 217 -12.62 10.54 -0.21
C GLY A 217 -13.29 11.11 1.04
N ASN A 218 -12.55 11.19 2.14
CA ASN A 218 -11.98 12.43 2.65
C ASN A 218 -11.15 12.09 3.92
N PHE A 219 -9.84 11.90 3.76
CA PHE A 219 -8.87 12.15 4.84
C PHE A 219 -8.22 13.51 4.58
N GLY A 220 -9.03 14.55 4.39
CA GLY A 220 -8.58 15.90 4.71
C GLY A 220 -8.28 15.92 6.21
N ASP A 221 -7.15 16.51 6.56
CA ASP A 221 -6.69 16.72 7.93
C ASP A 221 -7.83 16.92 8.93
N ILE A 222 -7.73 16.23 10.08
CA ILE A 222 -8.55 16.44 11.28
C ILE A 222 -8.15 17.78 11.94
N GLY A 223 -8.01 18.86 11.15
CA GLY A 223 -7.44 20.13 11.60
C GLY A 223 -7.97 21.39 10.91
N THR A 224 -8.62 21.31 9.74
CA THR A 224 -9.04 22.51 9.01
C THR A 224 -10.34 22.28 8.24
N ILE A 225 -11.43 22.11 8.97
CA ILE A 225 -12.78 22.19 8.37
C ILE A 225 -13.15 23.68 8.26
N ASN A 226 -12.68 24.33 7.20
CA ASN A 226 -13.37 25.52 6.71
C ASN A 226 -14.72 25.07 6.14
N SER A 227 -15.79 25.56 6.76
CA SER A 227 -17.19 25.12 6.67
C SER A 227 -17.90 25.37 5.33
N ARG A 228 -17.20 25.41 4.19
CA ARG A 228 -17.83 25.74 2.88
C ARG A 228 -17.47 24.85 1.70
N MET A 229 -16.56 23.87 1.83
CA MET A 229 -16.35 22.90 0.74
C MET A 229 -17.32 21.74 0.86
N ARG A 230 -18.31 21.67 -0.04
CA ARG A 230 -19.07 20.44 -0.27
C ARG A 230 -18.06 19.33 -0.58
N PRO A 231 -18.04 18.20 0.15
CA PRO A 231 -17.20 17.08 -0.21
C PRO A 231 -17.69 16.54 -1.55
N LEU A 232 -17.06 16.98 -2.64
CA LEU A 232 -17.52 16.70 -4.00
C LEU A 232 -17.43 15.21 -4.33
N TRP A 233 -16.61 14.42 -3.62
CA TRP A 233 -16.38 13.02 -3.94
C TRP A 233 -16.78 12.12 -2.77
N GLY A 234 -18.09 11.90 -2.59
CA GLY A 234 -18.58 10.75 -1.84
C GLY A 234 -18.59 9.54 -2.76
N CYS A 235 -17.89 8.47 -2.45
CA CYS A 235 -18.14 7.23 -3.17
C CYS A 235 -19.60 6.82 -2.95
N GLN A 236 -20.28 6.54 -4.05
CA GLN A 236 -21.49 5.76 -4.03
C GLN A 236 -21.08 4.30 -4.20
N PHE A 237 -21.04 3.55 -3.11
CA PHE A 237 -21.03 2.10 -3.20
C PHE A 237 -22.46 1.69 -3.53
N SER A 238 -22.74 1.35 -4.80
CA SER A 238 -23.94 0.58 -5.11
C SER A 238 -23.75 -0.87 -4.68
N GLU A 239 -24.84 -1.56 -4.39
CA GLU A 239 -24.86 -2.99 -4.08
C GLU A 239 -24.14 -3.83 -5.18
N ASP A 240 -24.25 -3.36 -6.42
CA ASP A 240 -23.59 -3.96 -7.59
C ASP A 240 -22.06 -3.84 -7.54
N ALA A 241 -21.51 -2.75 -7.02
CA ALA A 241 -20.06 -2.47 -7.11
C ALA A 241 -19.22 -3.54 -6.38
N ILE A 242 -19.71 -4.04 -5.24
CA ILE A 242 -18.99 -5.03 -4.43
C ILE A 242 -19.21 -6.44 -4.97
N SER A 243 -20.42 -6.73 -5.47
CA SER A 243 -20.71 -7.95 -6.22
C SER A 243 -19.76 -8.11 -7.40
N VAL A 244 -19.40 -7.01 -8.09
CA VAL A 244 -18.43 -7.11 -9.18
C VAL A 244 -16.98 -7.20 -8.71
N LEU A 245 -16.59 -6.64 -7.56
CA LEU A 245 -15.28 -6.92 -6.98
C LEU A 245 -15.09 -8.43 -6.69
N GLY A 246 -16.18 -9.15 -6.46
CA GLY A 246 -16.16 -10.61 -6.32
C GLY A 246 -15.71 -11.37 -7.58
N LYS A 247 -15.72 -10.75 -8.76
CA LYS A 247 -15.13 -11.35 -9.97
C LYS A 247 -13.61 -11.49 -9.87
N ILE A 248 -12.95 -10.78 -8.96
CA ILE A 248 -11.50 -10.82 -8.77
C ILE A 248 -11.14 -12.05 -7.94
N THR A 249 -11.00 -13.18 -8.62
CA THR A 249 -10.87 -14.51 -8.00
C THR A 249 -9.63 -14.68 -7.13
N ARG A 250 -8.53 -13.97 -7.42
CA ARG A 250 -7.24 -14.09 -6.70
C ARG A 250 -7.05 -13.08 -5.58
N LEU A 251 -8.08 -12.27 -5.28
CA LEU A 251 -8.00 -11.25 -4.25
C LEU A 251 -7.87 -11.90 -2.86
N LYS A 252 -6.76 -11.64 -2.16
CA LYS A 252 -6.49 -12.19 -0.82
C LYS A 252 -6.85 -11.24 0.30
N LYS A 253 -6.78 -9.93 0.04
CA LYS A 253 -7.02 -8.88 1.05
C LYS A 253 -7.80 -7.71 0.45
N LEU A 254 -8.88 -7.33 1.12
CA LEU A 254 -9.75 -6.21 0.74
C LEU A 254 -9.92 -5.23 1.90
N LEU A 255 -9.65 -3.95 1.64
CA LEU A 255 -9.90 -2.83 2.55
C LEU A 255 -10.93 -1.89 1.97
N LEU A 256 -11.98 -1.57 2.73
CA LEU A 256 -12.97 -0.56 2.38
C LEU A 256 -12.96 0.56 3.42
N ILE A 257 -12.65 1.79 3.03
CA ILE A 257 -12.55 2.95 3.94
C ILE A 257 -13.43 4.13 3.50
N GLY A 258 -14.07 4.79 4.47
CA GLY A 258 -14.47 6.20 4.34
C GLY A 258 -15.83 6.46 3.68
N CYS A 259 -16.74 5.49 3.69
CA CYS A 259 -18.08 5.62 3.12
C CYS A 259 -19.00 6.41 4.06
N ARG A 260 -19.31 7.66 3.72
CA ARG A 260 -20.27 8.49 4.48
C ARG A 260 -21.73 8.31 4.04
N ASN A 261 -21.96 7.86 2.81
CA ASN A 261 -23.31 7.63 2.27
C ASN A 261 -23.88 6.29 2.73
N LYS A 262 -25.21 6.19 2.73
CA LYS A 262 -25.91 4.92 3.00
C LYS A 262 -25.33 3.81 2.14
N LEU A 263 -24.87 2.75 2.79
CA LEU A 263 -24.18 1.63 2.19
C LEU A 263 -24.76 0.33 2.75
N ARG A 264 -25.16 -0.56 1.85
CA ARG A 264 -25.47 -1.96 2.13
C ARG A 264 -24.44 -2.82 1.42
N LEU A 265 -23.62 -3.49 2.19
CA LEU A 265 -22.62 -4.42 1.68
C LEU A 265 -23.28 -5.79 1.56
N HIS A 266 -23.62 -6.19 0.34
CA HIS A 266 -24.14 -7.53 0.04
C HIS A 266 -23.13 -8.31 -0.80
N ILE A 267 -22.69 -9.48 -0.30
CA ILE A 267 -21.81 -10.40 -1.02
C ILE A 267 -22.63 -11.63 -1.40
N SER A 268 -23.18 -11.63 -2.63
CA SER A 268 -24.05 -12.70 -3.15
C SER A 268 -23.52 -13.37 -4.42
N SER A 269 -23.24 -12.62 -5.48
CA SER A 269 -22.74 -13.16 -6.75
C SER A 269 -21.21 -13.17 -6.82
N ASN A 270 -20.63 -14.24 -7.40
CA ASN A 270 -19.20 -14.51 -7.59
C ASN A 270 -18.30 -14.63 -6.33
N GLY A 271 -18.73 -14.10 -5.17
CA GLY A 271 -18.02 -14.24 -3.89
C GLY A 271 -16.56 -13.77 -3.94
N PHE A 272 -15.75 -14.14 -2.96
CA PHE A 272 -14.29 -13.99 -3.06
C PHE A 272 -13.61 -15.30 -2.63
N PRO A 273 -13.22 -16.17 -3.58
CA PRO A 273 -12.78 -17.51 -3.26
C PRO A 273 -11.43 -17.55 -2.53
N GLU A 274 -10.51 -16.62 -2.82
CA GLU A 274 -9.18 -16.54 -2.19
C GLU A 274 -9.08 -15.50 -1.06
N LEU A 275 -10.18 -14.84 -0.69
CA LEU A 275 -10.13 -13.74 0.28
C LEU A 275 -9.89 -14.29 1.69
N THR A 276 -8.77 -13.86 2.27
CA THR A 276 -8.35 -14.23 3.62
C THR A 276 -8.62 -13.14 4.64
N HIS A 277 -8.58 -11.87 4.23
CA HIS A 277 -8.78 -10.72 5.11
C HIS A 277 -9.73 -9.71 4.48
N LEU A 278 -10.84 -9.44 5.17
CA LEU A 278 -11.77 -8.36 4.85
C LEU A 278 -11.72 -7.33 5.98
N VAL A 279 -11.42 -6.08 5.63
CA VAL A 279 -11.34 -4.97 6.60
C VAL A 279 -12.22 -3.83 6.10
N ILE A 280 -13.06 -3.33 6.98
CA ILE A 280 -14.04 -2.28 6.73
C ILE A 280 -13.80 -1.22 7.81
N ARG A 281 -13.40 0.00 7.42
CA ARG A 281 -13.06 1.06 8.37
C ARG A 281 -13.78 2.37 8.10
N SER A 282 -14.17 3.07 9.17
CA SER A 282 -14.65 4.45 9.11
C SER A 282 -15.80 4.64 8.12
N ASN A 283 -16.67 3.63 7.98
CA ASN A 283 -17.82 3.66 7.09
C ASN A 283 -19.07 4.07 7.86
N HIS A 284 -19.26 5.39 8.00
CA HIS A 284 -20.37 5.98 8.75
C HIS A 284 -21.76 5.70 8.18
N GLY A 285 -21.86 5.39 6.89
CA GLY A 285 -23.14 5.06 6.26
C GLY A 285 -23.40 3.56 6.07
N LEU A 286 -22.51 2.68 6.53
CA LEU A 286 -22.72 1.23 6.46
C LEU A 286 -23.84 0.82 7.43
N GLU A 287 -25.01 0.45 6.89
CA GLU A 287 -26.19 0.04 7.66
C GLU A 287 -26.31 -1.49 7.78
N GLU A 288 -25.99 -2.18 6.69
CA GLU A 288 -26.11 -3.63 6.58
C GLU A 288 -24.88 -4.24 5.91
N CYS A 289 -24.44 -5.39 6.44
CA CYS A 289 -23.40 -6.23 5.86
C CYS A 289 -23.92 -7.66 5.83
N THR A 290 -24.23 -8.17 4.64
CA THR A 290 -24.78 -9.52 4.43
C THR A 290 -23.87 -10.29 3.48
N ILE A 291 -23.61 -11.54 3.84
CA ILE A 291 -22.73 -12.43 3.08
C ILE A 291 -23.52 -13.71 2.88
N GLU A 292 -23.66 -14.18 1.64
CA GLU A 292 -24.28 -15.47 1.36
C GLU A 292 -23.34 -16.62 1.72
N ARG A 293 -23.92 -17.81 1.90
CA ARG A 293 -23.16 -19.02 2.26
C ARG A 293 -22.07 -19.33 1.22
N GLU A 294 -20.93 -19.80 1.72
CA GLU A 294 -19.79 -20.25 0.91
C GLU A 294 -19.20 -19.19 -0.03
N ARG A 295 -19.55 -17.90 0.13
CA ARG A 295 -18.99 -16.83 -0.70
C ARG A 295 -17.60 -16.39 -0.28
N LEU A 296 -17.21 -16.63 0.97
CA LEU A 296 -15.89 -16.28 1.52
C LEU A 296 -15.21 -17.50 2.16
N PRO A 297 -14.96 -18.59 1.40
CA PRO A 297 -14.58 -19.89 1.96
C PRO A 297 -13.24 -19.87 2.71
N LYS A 298 -12.30 -19.01 2.30
CA LYS A 298 -10.94 -18.91 2.87
C LYS A 298 -10.77 -17.75 3.85
N LEU A 299 -11.87 -17.12 4.28
CA LEU A 299 -11.77 -15.97 5.18
C LEU A 299 -11.18 -16.41 6.52
N LEU A 300 -10.11 -15.73 6.93
CA LEU A 300 -9.45 -15.92 8.21
C LEU A 300 -9.75 -14.76 9.15
N LYS A 301 -10.00 -13.57 8.59
CA LYS A 301 -10.17 -12.35 9.38
C LYS A 301 -11.21 -11.40 8.79
N LEU A 302 -12.12 -10.95 9.64
CA LEU A 302 -13.08 -9.87 9.38
C LEU A 302 -12.88 -8.75 10.40
N GLU A 303 -12.58 -7.54 9.94
CA GLU A 303 -12.47 -6.36 10.80
C GLU A 303 -13.49 -5.30 10.37
N ILE A 304 -14.28 -4.81 11.31
CA ILE A 304 -15.25 -3.73 11.11
C ILE A 304 -14.99 -2.66 12.18
N GLU A 305 -14.30 -1.60 11.81
CA GLU A 305 -13.88 -0.55 12.77
C GLU A 305 -14.48 0.81 12.39
N GLY A 306 -14.95 1.61 13.35
CA GLY A 306 -15.52 2.93 13.11
C GLY A 306 -16.74 2.95 12.19
N CYS A 307 -17.61 1.94 12.25
CA CYS A 307 -18.85 1.83 11.46
C CYS A 307 -20.12 1.95 12.34
N PRO A 308 -20.50 3.17 12.81
CA PRO A 308 -21.50 3.35 13.87
C PRO A 308 -22.95 2.95 13.52
N ARG A 309 -23.29 2.81 12.22
CA ARG A 309 -24.66 2.51 11.77
C ARG A 309 -24.91 1.04 11.47
N ILE A 310 -23.89 0.19 11.54
CA ILE A 310 -24.07 -1.23 11.26
C ILE A 310 -24.98 -1.82 12.34
N THR A 311 -25.94 -2.66 11.96
CA THR A 311 -26.88 -3.24 12.94
C THR A 311 -26.63 -4.73 13.18
N LYS A 312 -26.01 -5.42 12.22
CA LYS A 312 -25.72 -6.86 12.26
C LYS A 312 -24.39 -7.17 11.59
N ILE A 313 -23.69 -8.15 12.14
CA ILE A 313 -22.54 -8.80 11.50
C ILE A 313 -23.09 -9.91 10.60
N PRO A 314 -22.44 -10.24 9.46
CA PRO A 314 -22.88 -11.33 8.61
C PRO A 314 -22.92 -12.68 9.33
N ASP A 315 -24.02 -13.43 9.18
CA ASP A 315 -24.20 -14.74 9.83
C ASP A 315 -23.49 -15.89 9.09
N ALA A 316 -23.30 -15.77 7.76
CA ALA A 316 -22.74 -16.85 6.93
C ALA A 316 -21.21 -16.78 6.79
N LEU A 317 -20.50 -16.71 7.92
CA LEU A 317 -19.04 -16.70 7.97
C LEU A 317 -18.46 -18.12 8.16
N PRO A 318 -17.24 -18.41 7.67
CA PRO A 318 -16.56 -19.67 7.97
C PRO A 318 -16.35 -19.90 9.47
N LEU A 319 -16.29 -21.17 9.88
CA LEU A 319 -16.18 -21.59 11.29
C LEU A 319 -14.92 -21.06 12.02
N LYS A 320 -13.87 -20.69 11.29
CA LYS A 320 -12.56 -20.25 11.84
C LYS A 320 -12.21 -18.82 11.43
N VAL A 321 -13.15 -17.89 11.53
CA VAL A 321 -12.91 -16.46 11.28
C VAL A 321 -12.64 -15.73 12.58
N SER A 322 -11.51 -15.02 12.64
CA SER A 322 -11.28 -14.00 13.67
C SER A 322 -12.06 -12.74 13.29
N ILE A 323 -13.04 -12.38 14.10
CA ILE A 323 -13.80 -11.14 13.93
C ILE A 323 -13.21 -10.08 14.88
N ILE A 324 -13.13 -8.83 14.42
CA ILE A 324 -12.82 -7.67 15.24
C ILE A 324 -13.86 -6.61 14.88
N CYS A 325 -14.61 -6.11 15.87
CA CYS A 325 -15.53 -5.03 15.64
C CYS A 325 -15.59 -4.12 16.88
N ASP A 326 -15.36 -2.82 16.68
CA ASP A 326 -15.36 -1.79 17.74
C ASP A 326 -16.67 -0.98 17.78
N THR A 327 -17.44 -1.01 16.68
CA THR A 327 -18.73 -0.36 16.54
C THR A 327 -19.84 -1.39 16.61
N CYS A 328 -20.43 -1.57 17.80
CA CYS A 328 -21.87 -1.82 17.94
C CYS A 328 -22.30 -2.07 19.38
N VAL A 329 -22.93 -1.08 20.01
CA VAL A 329 -23.80 -1.30 21.17
C VAL A 329 -24.99 -2.24 20.84
N PRO A 330 -25.62 -2.21 19.64
CA PRO A 330 -26.76 -3.10 19.33
C PRO A 330 -26.39 -4.58 19.03
N VAL A 331 -25.19 -4.85 18.49
CA VAL A 331 -24.71 -6.23 18.26
C VAL A 331 -24.28 -6.91 19.56
N ILE A 332 -23.81 -6.12 20.53
CA ILE A 332 -23.51 -6.57 21.90
C ILE A 332 -24.79 -7.07 22.60
N GLU A 333 -25.93 -6.38 22.42
CA GLU A 333 -27.20 -6.73 23.07
C GLU A 333 -27.87 -7.98 22.48
N LYS A 334 -27.73 -8.25 21.16
CA LYS A 334 -28.40 -9.40 20.52
C LYS A 334 -27.74 -10.75 20.80
N TYR A 335 -26.43 -10.80 21.04
CA TYR A 335 -25.70 -12.06 21.26
C TYR A 335 -25.36 -12.35 22.73
N GLY A 336 -25.53 -11.38 23.65
CA GLY A 336 -25.32 -11.54 25.11
C GLY A 336 -23.87 -11.84 25.55
N SER A 337 -23.12 -12.52 24.70
CA SER A 337 -21.71 -12.88 24.79
C SER A 337 -21.20 -13.06 23.36
N TRP A 338 -20.00 -12.58 23.07
CA TRP A 338 -19.37 -12.85 21.78
C TRP A 338 -19.02 -14.35 21.73
N PRO A 339 -19.32 -15.07 20.63
CA PRO A 339 -18.76 -16.39 20.39
C PRO A 339 -17.24 -16.41 20.65
N HIS A 340 -16.70 -17.46 21.27
CA HIS A 340 -15.29 -17.54 21.72
C HIS A 340 -14.23 -17.24 20.63
N TYR A 341 -14.60 -17.26 19.35
CA TYR A 341 -13.72 -16.93 18.22
C TYR A 341 -13.61 -15.42 17.92
N ILE A 342 -14.31 -14.57 18.67
CA ILE A 342 -14.31 -13.13 18.44
C ILE A 342 -13.59 -12.37 19.57
N ARG A 343 -12.60 -11.55 19.22
CA ARG A 343 -11.81 -10.78 20.20
C ARG A 343 -12.28 -9.33 20.26
N LYS A 344 -12.71 -8.91 21.45
CA LYS A 344 -12.99 -7.50 21.78
C LYS A 344 -11.67 -6.72 21.86
N HIS A 345 -11.59 -5.60 21.17
CA HIS A 345 -10.62 -4.55 21.51
C HIS A 345 -11.41 -3.36 22.04
N ALA A 346 -11.06 -2.88 23.24
CA ALA A 346 -11.64 -1.66 23.80
C ALA A 346 -11.13 -0.44 23.02
N CYS A 347 -12.00 0.55 22.81
CA CYS A 347 -11.66 1.85 22.25
C CYS A 347 -10.52 2.53 23.01
#